data_AF-A0AAW4BW09-F1
#
_entry.id   AF-A0AAW4BW09-F1
#
_cell.length_a   1.000
_cell.length_b   1.000
_cell.length_c   1.000
_cell.angle_alpha   90.00
_cell.angle_beta   90.00
_cell.angle_gamma   90.00
#
_symmetry.space_group_name_H-M   'P 1'
#
loop_
_entity.id
_entity.type
_entity.pdbx_description
1 polymer ?
#
loop_
_entity_poly.entity_id
_entity_poly.type
_entity_poly.pdbx_seq_one_letter_code
_entity_poly.pdbx_strand_id
1 'polypeptide(L)'
;MHRPIPHPLAVAIFAGLLQLPAQAALNAVDPGAYVPANGGFPAWYQDSHGRTLDLCLTKAVSSRVPGAPGAPSYMCTLLPTPGVFDDTQPIVFPTNFPDEAFWFTADAAIVDATRGIDLSYGTAIEAAFAAEEPVDGDQVSFARVRIRVDVPTAGTYVITHPYGVEVFDVPAAGRRAINMTRDIGIAGAGDFTGALKGDVGPFLRSVNGPYTEGSERFIGDPNLEERVTGSPFNTNYVRIEGPGGIDLRTELFAVSGKLSEVALPTPLMPQRSTYSRHTENGDLRAQQDIFVMAPPPPASVTLTSQTPNLNLTEANGTGAWYAQSVLDPAAGTVLTLTADNSVAIPTSSLTTANVPLTDLVTITQAQYRLSTGELTLVASTSDETSPPVLTAHTGNGTLIGNLSGTGAVKTLSTSLSPIPPAKVQVTSANGGSDTEDVVLVP
;
A
#
# COMPACT_ATOMS: atom_id res chain seq x y z
N MET A 1 18.11 -1.58 -45.88
CA MET A 1 17.45 -2.78 -45.32
C MET A 1 18.44 -3.49 -44.43
N HIS A 2 18.29 -3.37 -43.11
CA HIS A 2 18.65 -4.34 -42.07
C HIS A 2 18.20 -3.71 -40.75
N ARG A 3 17.00 -4.10 -40.28
CA ARG A 3 16.52 -3.76 -38.94
C ARG A 3 17.19 -4.73 -37.96
N PRO A 4 17.81 -4.27 -36.88
CA PRO A 4 18.22 -5.18 -35.81
C PRO A 4 16.97 -5.75 -35.15
N ILE A 5 16.90 -7.08 -35.09
CA ILE A 5 15.88 -7.82 -34.34
C ILE A 5 16.34 -7.82 -32.88
N PRO A 6 15.56 -7.30 -31.92
CA PRO A 6 15.91 -7.41 -30.51
C PRO A 6 15.75 -8.86 -30.03
N HIS A 7 16.73 -9.34 -29.28
CA HIS A 7 16.73 -10.65 -28.61
C HIS A 7 15.57 -10.76 -27.60
N PRO A 8 14.98 -11.96 -27.41
CA PRO A 8 13.77 -12.17 -26.59
C PRO A 8 13.98 -12.09 -25.06
N LEU A 9 15.04 -11.42 -24.59
CA LEU A 9 15.31 -11.26 -23.14
C LEU A 9 15.01 -9.85 -22.60
N ALA A 10 14.51 -8.93 -23.42
CA ALA A 10 14.32 -7.52 -23.03
C ALA A 10 12.85 -7.05 -22.99
N VAL A 11 11.87 -7.96 -23.02
CA VAL A 11 10.43 -7.60 -23.10
C VAL A 11 9.70 -7.66 -21.75
N ALA A 12 10.35 -8.06 -20.65
CA ALA A 12 9.68 -8.17 -19.34
C ALA A 12 9.86 -6.98 -18.37
N ILE A 13 10.65 -5.96 -18.71
CA ILE A 13 10.99 -4.87 -17.75
C ILE A 13 10.44 -3.48 -18.16
N PHE A 14 9.86 -3.33 -19.35
CA PHE A 14 9.42 -2.01 -19.86
C PHE A 14 7.90 -1.88 -20.10
N ALA A 15 7.09 -2.44 -19.21
CA ALA A 15 5.63 -2.25 -19.17
C ALA A 15 5.12 -1.95 -17.74
N GLY A 16 5.89 -1.16 -16.97
CA GLY A 16 5.60 -0.86 -15.57
C GLY A 16 5.73 0.62 -15.19
N LEU A 17 5.48 1.53 -16.13
CA LEU A 17 5.49 2.97 -15.84
C LEU A 17 4.08 3.55 -16.02
N LEU A 18 3.54 4.06 -14.91
CA LEU A 18 2.24 4.77 -14.71
C LEU A 18 1.01 3.94 -14.34
N GLN A 19 1.16 2.78 -13.72
CA GLN A 19 0.19 2.36 -12.69
C GLN A 19 0.82 2.68 -11.33
N LEU A 20 0.18 3.54 -10.54
CA LEU A 20 0.50 3.60 -9.11
C LEU A 20 0.36 2.16 -8.61
N PRO A 21 1.43 1.52 -8.10
CA PRO A 21 1.30 0.16 -7.63
C PRO A 21 0.24 0.18 -6.53
N ALA A 22 -0.69 -0.77 -6.56
CA ALA A 22 -1.48 -1.05 -5.36
C ALA A 22 -0.47 -1.18 -4.21
N GLN A 23 -0.59 -0.36 -3.17
CA GLN A 23 0.35 -0.41 -2.06
C GLN A 23 -0.22 -1.36 -1.02
N ALA A 24 0.60 -2.31 -0.56
CA ALA A 24 0.29 -2.98 0.68
C ALA A 24 0.49 -1.95 1.79
N ALA A 25 -0.59 -1.46 2.38
CA ALA A 25 -0.53 -0.35 3.31
C ALA A 25 -1.72 -0.30 4.26
N LEU A 26 -1.45 0.15 5.48
CA LEU A 26 -2.44 0.62 6.44
C LEU A 26 -2.83 2.08 6.14
N ASN A 27 -3.94 2.54 6.71
CA ASN A 27 -4.44 3.90 6.55
C ASN A 27 -4.22 4.77 7.80
N ALA A 28 -4.52 4.23 8.98
CA ALA A 28 -4.48 4.98 10.22
C ALA A 28 -4.21 4.09 11.43
N VAL A 29 -3.79 4.72 12.52
CA VAL A 29 -3.57 4.11 13.83
C VAL A 29 -4.22 4.99 14.90
N ASP A 30 -4.60 4.38 16.02
CA ASP A 30 -5.07 5.11 17.20
C ASP A 30 -4.06 6.21 17.60
N PRO A 31 -4.46 7.51 17.58
CA PRO A 31 -3.59 8.61 17.98
C PRO A 31 -3.38 8.70 19.50
N GLY A 32 -4.04 7.83 20.28
CA GLY A 32 -4.00 7.83 21.73
C GLY A 32 -5.03 8.78 22.37
N ALA A 33 -5.00 8.98 23.68
CA ALA A 33 -3.99 8.52 24.64
C ALA A 33 -3.99 7.00 24.85
N TYR A 34 -2.79 6.41 24.97
CA TYR A 34 -2.62 4.98 25.21
C TYR A 34 -2.86 4.64 26.67
N VAL A 35 -3.60 3.56 26.92
CA VAL A 35 -4.06 3.18 28.26
C VAL A 35 -3.47 1.84 28.70
N PRO A 36 -3.30 1.61 30.02
CA PRO A 36 -2.77 0.34 30.54
C PRO A 36 -3.59 -0.90 30.16
N ALA A 37 -4.90 -0.75 29.89
CA ALA A 37 -5.75 -1.85 29.45
C ALA A 37 -5.27 -2.49 28.13
N ASN A 38 -4.58 -1.72 27.28
CA ASN A 38 -3.98 -2.19 26.03
C ASN A 38 -2.44 -2.26 26.14
N GLY A 39 -1.88 -2.32 27.34
CA GLY A 39 -0.42 -2.36 27.52
C GLY A 39 0.33 -1.08 27.12
N GLY A 40 -0.36 0.04 26.96
CA GLY A 40 0.24 1.27 26.41
C GLY A 40 0.40 1.28 24.88
N PHE A 41 -0.20 0.30 24.18
CA PHE A 41 -0.25 0.26 22.72
C PHE A 41 -1.48 0.98 22.15
N PRO A 42 -1.48 1.29 20.83
CA PRO A 42 -2.67 1.71 20.09
C PRO A 42 -3.85 0.75 20.31
N ALA A 43 -5.03 1.28 20.55
CA ALA A 43 -6.22 0.43 20.62
C ALA A 43 -6.48 -0.27 19.29
N TRP A 44 -6.20 0.38 18.16
CA TRP A 44 -6.54 -0.13 16.83
C TRP A 44 -5.58 0.31 15.71
N TYR A 45 -5.60 -0.45 14.62
CA TYR A 45 -5.13 -0.04 13.28
C TYR A 45 -6.26 -0.16 12.25
N GLN A 46 -6.31 0.79 11.32
CA GLN A 46 -7.22 0.79 10.18
C GLN A 46 -6.43 0.54 8.89
N ASP A 47 -6.93 -0.36 8.04
CA ASP A 47 -6.36 -0.57 6.71
C ASP A 47 -6.90 0.40 5.64
N SER A 48 -6.31 0.36 4.46
CA SER A 48 -6.72 1.18 3.30
C SER A 48 -8.11 0.82 2.73
N HIS A 49 -8.71 -0.30 3.14
CA HIS A 49 -10.10 -0.67 2.81
C HIS A 49 -11.08 -0.27 3.94
N GLY A 50 -10.61 0.47 4.94
CA GLY A 50 -11.40 1.03 6.04
C GLY A 50 -11.71 0.04 7.15
N ARG A 51 -11.17 -1.18 7.08
CA ARG A 51 -11.33 -2.20 8.13
C ARG A 51 -10.44 -1.83 9.31
N THR A 52 -11.03 -1.82 10.50
CA THR A 52 -10.31 -1.49 11.73
C THR A 52 -10.26 -2.69 12.65
N LEU A 53 -9.07 -3.00 13.16
CA LEU A 53 -8.84 -4.11 14.07
C LEU A 53 -8.34 -3.59 15.41
N ASP A 54 -8.91 -4.10 16.50
CA ASP A 54 -8.43 -3.85 17.86
C ASP A 54 -7.21 -4.71 18.19
N LEU A 55 -6.36 -4.25 19.11
CA LEU A 55 -5.33 -5.11 19.69
C LEU A 55 -6.03 -6.29 20.37
N CYS A 56 -5.76 -7.50 19.89
CA CYS A 56 -6.53 -8.68 20.25
C CYS A 56 -6.11 -9.21 21.62
N LEU A 57 -6.74 -8.72 22.69
CA LEU A 57 -6.48 -9.10 24.09
C LEU A 57 -7.68 -9.81 24.75
N THR A 58 -8.46 -10.57 23.97
CA THR A 58 -9.62 -11.34 24.47
C THR A 58 -9.34 -12.84 24.51
N LYS A 59 -9.97 -13.51 25.47
CA LYS A 59 -9.94 -14.97 25.63
C LYS A 59 -11.18 -15.65 25.03
N ALA A 60 -11.89 -14.99 24.12
CA ALA A 60 -12.92 -15.62 23.32
C ALA A 60 -12.35 -16.83 22.59
N VAL A 61 -13.10 -17.94 22.58
CA VAL A 61 -12.69 -19.20 21.97
C VAL A 61 -13.56 -19.48 20.76
N SER A 62 -12.99 -20.15 19.76
CA SER A 62 -13.71 -20.63 18.60
C SER A 62 -14.80 -21.61 19.02
N SER A 63 -16.04 -21.33 18.62
CA SER A 63 -17.16 -22.29 18.71
C SER A 63 -17.09 -23.38 17.63
N ARG A 64 -16.19 -23.24 16.64
CA ARG A 64 -16.02 -24.18 15.51
C ARG A 64 -14.94 -25.22 15.80
N VAL A 65 -13.90 -24.85 16.53
CA VAL A 65 -12.77 -25.74 16.84
C VAL A 65 -12.67 -25.92 18.35
N PRO A 66 -12.83 -27.15 18.87
CA PRO A 66 -12.64 -27.40 20.29
C PRO A 66 -11.17 -27.19 20.68
N GLY A 67 -10.93 -26.51 21.79
CA GLY A 67 -9.59 -26.43 22.38
C GLY A 67 -9.11 -27.78 22.94
N ALA A 68 -7.82 -27.86 23.24
CA ALA A 68 -7.20 -28.98 23.95
C ALA A 68 -6.89 -28.60 25.42
N PRO A 69 -6.68 -29.58 26.32
CA PRO A 69 -6.24 -29.29 27.69
C PRO A 69 -4.94 -28.47 27.69
N GLY A 70 -4.98 -27.28 28.28
CA GLY A 70 -3.85 -26.34 28.31
C GLY A 70 -3.56 -25.62 26.99
N ALA A 71 -4.44 -25.77 25.98
CA ALA A 71 -4.37 -25.02 24.73
C ALA A 71 -5.79 -24.67 24.24
N PRO A 72 -6.43 -23.64 24.83
CA PRO A 72 -7.73 -23.17 24.38
C PRO A 72 -7.67 -22.69 22.92
N SER A 73 -8.76 -22.86 22.17
CA SER A 73 -8.88 -22.41 20.78
C SER A 73 -9.19 -20.91 20.71
N TYR A 74 -8.30 -20.08 21.25
CA TYR A 74 -8.50 -18.63 21.31
C TYR A 74 -8.66 -18.02 19.92
N MET A 75 -9.51 -16.99 19.82
CA MET A 75 -9.67 -16.18 18.61
C MET A 75 -8.56 -15.14 18.44
N CYS A 76 -7.86 -14.81 19.53
CA CYS A 76 -6.64 -14.01 19.55
C CYS A 76 -5.41 -14.91 19.74
N THR A 77 -4.30 -14.56 19.10
CA THR A 77 -3.00 -15.19 19.36
C THR A 77 -2.44 -14.71 20.70
N LEU A 78 -2.77 -15.44 21.77
CA LEU A 78 -2.31 -15.19 23.14
C LEU A 78 -1.39 -16.33 23.57
N LEU A 79 -0.09 -16.21 23.31
CA LEU A 79 0.88 -17.26 23.59
C LEU A 79 1.35 -17.18 25.06
N PRO A 80 1.14 -18.23 25.88
CA PRO A 80 1.64 -18.25 27.25
C PRO A 80 3.18 -18.32 27.27
N THR A 81 3.80 -17.41 28.01
CA THR A 81 5.25 -17.34 28.19
C THR A 81 5.57 -17.57 29.67
N PRO A 82 6.25 -18.67 30.05
CA PRO A 82 6.48 -19.00 31.45
C PRO A 82 7.18 -17.88 32.22
N GLY A 83 6.52 -17.36 33.26
CA GLY A 83 7.03 -16.26 34.08
C GLY A 83 6.66 -14.86 33.60
N VAL A 84 6.08 -14.75 32.39
CA VAL A 84 5.68 -13.47 31.76
C VAL A 84 4.16 -13.39 31.59
N PHE A 85 3.55 -14.40 30.96
CA PHE A 85 2.12 -14.45 30.70
C PHE A 85 1.50 -15.82 30.97
N ASP A 86 0.55 -15.85 31.89
CA ASP A 86 -0.32 -16.97 32.22
C ASP A 86 -1.75 -16.69 31.70
N ASP A 87 -2.15 -17.44 30.67
CA ASP A 87 -3.45 -17.36 30.03
C ASP A 87 -4.61 -17.89 30.89
N THR A 88 -4.34 -18.41 32.08
CA THR A 88 -5.36 -18.74 33.09
C THR A 88 -5.69 -17.57 34.00
N GLN A 89 -4.82 -16.55 34.06
CA GLN A 89 -4.98 -15.35 34.90
C GLN A 89 -5.47 -14.15 34.08
N PRO A 90 -6.13 -13.13 34.70
CA PRO A 90 -6.54 -11.92 33.98
C PRO A 90 -5.37 -11.24 33.26
N ILE A 91 -5.61 -10.71 32.05
CA ILE A 91 -4.61 -9.92 31.31
C ILE A 91 -4.49 -8.55 31.99
N VAL A 92 -3.34 -8.25 32.57
CA VAL A 92 -3.07 -7.03 33.34
C VAL A 92 -1.65 -6.56 33.08
N PHE A 93 -1.50 -5.40 32.45
CA PHE A 93 -0.20 -4.76 32.26
C PHE A 93 0.26 -4.03 33.54
N PRO A 94 1.56 -4.05 33.90
CA PRO A 94 2.67 -4.79 33.27
C PRO A 94 2.88 -6.21 33.83
N THR A 95 2.02 -6.70 34.72
CA THR A 95 2.32 -7.92 35.50
C THR A 95 2.04 -9.25 34.81
N ASN A 96 0.85 -9.43 34.23
CA ASN A 96 0.45 -10.65 33.53
C ASN A 96 -0.09 -10.24 32.16
N PHE A 97 0.83 -9.93 31.25
CA PHE A 97 0.52 -9.39 29.92
C PHE A 97 1.39 -10.13 28.90
N PRO A 98 0.87 -10.49 27.72
CA PRO A 98 1.67 -11.18 26.72
C PRO A 98 2.81 -10.28 26.23
N ASP A 99 4.01 -10.85 26.10
CA ASP A 99 5.20 -10.21 25.53
C ASP A 99 5.04 -9.89 24.03
N GLU A 100 4.16 -10.62 23.35
CA GLU A 100 3.69 -10.32 21.99
C GLU A 100 2.15 -10.36 21.92
N ALA A 101 1.56 -9.34 21.29
CA ALA A 101 0.12 -9.31 20.98
C ALA A 101 -0.09 -8.80 19.55
N PHE A 102 -1.27 -9.03 19.00
CA PHE A 102 -1.49 -8.82 17.56
C PHE A 102 -2.79 -8.08 17.28
N TRP A 103 -2.73 -7.09 16.39
CA TRP A 103 -3.94 -6.53 15.76
C TRP A 103 -4.40 -7.42 14.61
N PHE A 104 -3.45 -8.06 13.92
CA PHE A 104 -3.69 -8.90 12.76
C PHE A 104 -2.64 -10.01 12.69
N THR A 105 -3.06 -11.22 12.35
CA THR A 105 -2.17 -12.28 11.83
C THR A 105 -2.80 -12.98 10.63
N ALA A 106 -1.99 -13.41 9.69
CA ALA A 106 -2.35 -14.40 8.68
C ALA A 106 -1.17 -15.34 8.41
N ASP A 107 -1.34 -16.62 8.73
CA ASP A 107 -0.30 -17.63 8.60
C ASP A 107 -0.71 -18.67 7.56
N ALA A 108 0.24 -19.10 6.73
CA ALA A 108 0.05 -20.14 5.73
C ALA A 108 1.26 -21.07 5.68
N ALA A 109 1.02 -22.33 5.27
CA ALA A 109 2.08 -23.31 5.12
C ALA A 109 1.94 -24.12 3.82
N ILE A 110 3.07 -24.57 3.29
CA ILE A 110 3.15 -25.55 2.20
C ILE A 110 4.18 -26.60 2.61
N VAL A 111 3.72 -27.83 2.81
CA VAL A 111 4.59 -28.98 3.13
C VAL A 111 4.48 -30.01 2.01
N ASP A 112 5.58 -30.23 1.29
CA ASP A 112 5.73 -31.26 0.27
C ASP A 112 7.05 -32.00 0.47
N ALA A 113 6.98 -33.11 1.22
CA ALA A 113 8.13 -33.97 1.48
C ALA A 113 8.72 -34.61 0.21
N THR A 114 7.92 -34.79 -0.85
CA THR A 114 8.40 -35.40 -2.11
C THR A 114 9.33 -34.43 -2.86
N ARG A 115 9.00 -33.14 -2.81
CA ARG A 115 9.82 -32.07 -3.38
C ARG A 115 10.82 -31.48 -2.39
N GLY A 116 10.83 -31.94 -1.14
CA GLY A 116 11.71 -31.44 -0.08
C GLY A 116 11.43 -29.98 0.31
N ILE A 117 10.16 -29.56 0.25
CA ILE A 117 9.71 -28.22 0.62
C ILE A 117 8.95 -28.27 1.94
N ASP A 118 9.35 -27.41 2.87
CA ASP A 118 8.59 -27.04 4.07
C ASP A 118 8.63 -25.51 4.18
N LEU A 119 7.54 -24.85 3.77
CA LEU A 119 7.39 -23.41 3.76
C LEU A 119 6.41 -22.99 4.85
N SER A 120 6.82 -22.03 5.68
CA SER A 120 5.94 -21.26 6.55
C SER A 120 5.98 -19.78 6.16
N TYR A 121 4.81 -19.21 5.93
CA TYR A 121 4.58 -17.78 5.73
C TYR A 121 3.78 -17.25 6.92
N GLY A 122 4.23 -16.14 7.50
CA GLY A 122 3.48 -15.41 8.52
C GLY A 122 3.51 -13.92 8.24
N THR A 123 2.37 -13.27 8.39
CA THR A 123 2.27 -11.80 8.32
C THR A 123 1.44 -11.28 9.48
N ALA A 124 1.82 -10.13 10.01
CA ALA A 124 1.18 -9.57 11.18
C ALA A 124 1.27 -8.04 11.24
N ILE A 125 0.34 -7.46 12.00
CA ILE A 125 0.56 -6.16 12.66
C ILE A 125 0.67 -6.47 14.14
N GLU A 126 1.86 -6.24 14.69
CA GLU A 126 2.33 -6.84 15.93
C GLU A 126 2.71 -5.78 16.95
N ALA A 127 2.31 -6.02 18.20
CA ALA A 127 2.70 -5.31 19.41
C ALA A 127 3.73 -6.16 20.12
N ALA A 128 4.88 -5.58 20.43
CA ALA A 128 5.93 -6.25 21.20
C ALA A 128 6.64 -5.24 22.09
N PHE A 129 7.57 -5.74 22.91
CA PHE A 129 8.43 -4.92 23.74
C PHE A 129 9.88 -5.01 23.26
N ALA A 130 10.58 -3.88 23.21
CA ALA A 130 11.96 -3.81 22.71
C ALA A 130 12.94 -4.69 23.52
N ALA A 131 12.63 -4.93 24.79
CA ALA A 131 13.38 -5.80 25.69
C ALA A 131 12.73 -7.19 25.89
N GLU A 132 11.73 -7.54 25.07
CA GLU A 132 10.98 -8.81 25.12
C GLU A 132 10.19 -9.05 26.43
N GLU A 133 10.12 -8.05 27.30
CA GLU A 133 9.38 -8.09 28.56
C GLU A 133 8.33 -6.97 28.61
N PRO A 134 7.11 -7.23 29.14
CA PRO A 134 6.04 -6.22 29.26
C PRO A 134 6.38 -5.05 30.20
N VAL A 135 7.24 -4.14 29.75
CA VAL A 135 7.71 -2.98 30.50
C VAL A 135 7.18 -1.70 29.87
N ASP A 136 6.68 -0.79 30.70
CA ASP A 136 6.22 0.51 30.23
C ASP A 136 7.38 1.34 29.68
N GLY A 137 7.20 1.90 28.51
CA GLY A 137 8.25 2.60 27.76
C GLY A 137 9.04 1.72 26.79
N ASP A 138 8.80 0.41 26.73
CA ASP A 138 9.45 -0.50 25.77
C ASP A 138 8.53 -0.86 24.58
N GLN A 139 7.32 -0.32 24.52
CA GLN A 139 6.33 -0.66 23.49
C GLN A 139 6.82 -0.31 22.08
N VAL A 140 6.80 -1.31 21.20
CA VAL A 140 7.03 -1.17 19.76
C VAL A 140 5.90 -1.81 18.97
N SER A 141 5.58 -1.23 17.80
CA SER A 141 4.71 -1.87 16.83
C SER A 141 5.35 -1.90 15.45
N PHE A 142 5.00 -2.91 14.66
CA PHE A 142 5.52 -3.05 13.31
C PHE A 142 4.61 -3.92 12.46
N ALA A 143 4.75 -3.76 11.15
CA ALA A 143 4.23 -4.68 10.14
C ALA A 143 5.29 -5.76 9.88
N ARG A 144 4.89 -7.03 9.93
CA ARG A 144 5.77 -8.18 9.74
C ARG A 144 5.39 -8.97 8.50
N VAL A 145 6.41 -9.36 7.73
CA VAL A 145 6.37 -10.49 6.80
C VAL A 145 7.52 -11.43 7.17
N ARG A 146 7.22 -12.71 7.36
CA ARG A 146 8.19 -13.75 7.70
C ARG A 146 8.02 -14.95 6.78
N ILE A 147 9.11 -15.38 6.18
CA ILE A 147 9.17 -16.52 5.27
C ILE A 147 10.31 -17.43 5.69
N ARG A 148 9.98 -18.69 5.99
CA ARG A 148 10.98 -19.74 6.27
C ARG A 148 10.71 -20.90 5.35
N VAL A 149 11.75 -21.38 4.68
CA VAL A 149 11.63 -22.50 3.73
C VAL A 149 12.81 -23.45 3.85
N ASP A 150 12.49 -24.73 3.99
CA ASP A 150 13.41 -25.83 3.70
C ASP A 150 13.40 -26.08 2.20
N VAL A 151 14.55 -26.13 1.54
CA VAL A 151 14.64 -26.35 0.09
C VAL A 151 15.61 -27.48 -0.27
N PRO A 152 15.35 -28.24 -1.34
CA PRO A 152 16.11 -29.45 -1.68
C PRO A 152 17.41 -29.19 -2.45
N THR A 153 17.55 -28.01 -3.07
CA THR A 153 18.64 -27.69 -4.01
C THR A 153 19.01 -26.21 -3.95
N ALA A 154 20.26 -25.88 -4.29
CA ALA A 154 20.65 -24.49 -4.53
C ALA A 154 19.96 -23.93 -5.80
N GLY A 155 19.72 -22.63 -5.85
CA GLY A 155 19.20 -21.90 -7.00
C GLY A 155 18.26 -20.76 -6.61
N THR A 156 17.61 -20.18 -7.61
CA THR A 156 16.69 -19.04 -7.42
C THR A 156 15.28 -19.54 -7.12
N TYR A 157 14.70 -19.03 -6.03
CA TYR A 157 13.32 -19.26 -5.64
C TYR A 157 12.53 -17.95 -5.69
N VAL A 158 11.32 -18.00 -6.23
CA VAL A 158 10.37 -16.87 -6.24
C VAL A 158 9.20 -17.23 -5.34
N ILE A 159 8.92 -16.37 -4.36
CA ILE A 159 7.80 -16.56 -3.43
C ILE A 159 6.83 -15.41 -3.63
N THR A 160 5.68 -15.71 -4.22
CA THR A 160 4.55 -14.79 -4.34
C THR A 160 3.64 -14.98 -3.15
N HIS A 161 3.30 -13.90 -2.46
CA HIS A 161 2.43 -13.90 -1.28
C HIS A 161 1.42 -12.75 -1.37
N PRO A 162 0.47 -12.64 -0.42
CA PRO A 162 -0.60 -11.65 -0.52
C PRO A 162 -0.18 -10.20 -0.57
N TYR A 163 1.05 -9.88 -0.15
CA TYR A 163 1.56 -8.52 -0.05
C TYR A 163 2.80 -8.25 -0.92
N GLY A 164 3.19 -9.18 -1.79
CA GLY A 164 4.35 -8.96 -2.64
C GLY A 164 4.93 -10.21 -3.28
N VAL A 165 6.12 -10.03 -3.84
CA VAL A 165 6.92 -11.09 -4.46
C VAL A 165 8.34 -10.95 -3.94
N GLU A 166 8.87 -12.04 -3.39
CA GLU A 166 10.24 -12.14 -2.90
C GLU A 166 11.05 -13.05 -3.81
N VAL A 167 12.27 -12.64 -4.14
CA VAL A 167 13.20 -13.45 -4.95
C VAL A 167 14.44 -13.76 -4.13
N PHE A 168 14.69 -15.04 -3.92
CA PHE A 168 15.82 -15.54 -3.12
C PHE A 168 16.82 -16.27 -4.01
N ASP A 169 18.09 -15.87 -3.95
CA ASP A 169 19.20 -16.67 -4.48
C ASP A 169 19.75 -17.55 -3.35
N VAL A 170 19.50 -18.86 -3.43
CA VAL A 170 19.83 -19.82 -2.37
C VAL A 170 21.11 -20.58 -2.75
N PRO A 171 22.24 -20.37 -2.06
CA PRO A 171 23.53 -20.95 -2.45
C PRO A 171 23.67 -22.44 -2.08
N ALA A 172 22.85 -22.94 -1.15
CA ALA A 172 22.88 -24.32 -0.69
C ALA A 172 21.50 -24.78 -0.23
N ALA A 173 21.18 -26.04 -0.50
CA ALA A 173 19.99 -26.71 0.02
C ALA A 173 20.03 -26.83 1.55
N GLY A 174 18.87 -27.02 2.18
CA GLY A 174 18.79 -27.39 3.58
C GLY A 174 17.59 -26.80 4.31
N ARG A 175 17.56 -27.08 5.61
CA ARG A 175 16.55 -26.57 6.53
C ARG A 175 16.69 -25.07 6.71
N ARG A 176 15.60 -24.32 6.54
CA ARG A 176 15.53 -22.86 6.63
C ARG A 176 16.60 -22.17 5.77
N ALA A 177 16.90 -22.75 4.61
CA ALA A 177 17.81 -22.15 3.64
C ALA A 177 17.28 -20.79 3.15
N ILE A 178 15.96 -20.61 3.16
CA ILE A 178 15.31 -19.30 3.17
C ILE A 178 14.83 -19.02 4.60
N ASN A 179 15.26 -17.90 5.16
CA ASN A 179 14.87 -17.45 6.50
C ASN A 179 14.85 -15.91 6.52
N MET A 180 13.77 -15.35 6.01
CA MET A 180 13.56 -13.90 5.91
C MET A 180 12.54 -13.45 6.95
N THR A 181 12.88 -12.41 7.69
CA THR A 181 11.95 -11.61 8.47
C THR A 181 12.13 -10.16 8.05
N ARG A 182 11.03 -9.51 7.70
CA ARG A 182 10.96 -8.08 7.43
C ARG A 182 9.97 -7.47 8.40
N ASP A 183 10.50 -6.72 9.34
CA ASP A 183 9.73 -5.93 10.31
C ASP A 183 9.91 -4.45 9.94
N ILE A 184 8.83 -3.81 9.51
CA ILE A 184 8.82 -2.40 9.11
C ILE A 184 8.01 -1.61 10.13
N GLY A 185 8.60 -0.50 10.57
CA GLY A 185 7.91 0.44 11.46
C GLY A 185 8.40 0.42 12.90
N ILE A 186 9.42 -0.38 13.22
CA ILE A 186 10.12 -0.31 14.51
C ILE A 186 10.72 1.09 14.64
N ALA A 187 10.01 1.97 15.34
CA ALA A 187 10.43 3.32 15.67
C ALA A 187 10.85 3.39 17.14
N GLY A 188 11.24 4.58 17.61
CA GLY A 188 11.46 4.78 19.03
C GLY A 188 10.20 4.48 19.84
N ALA A 189 10.38 4.06 21.10
CA ALA A 189 9.27 3.72 21.98
C ALA A 189 8.15 4.76 21.96
N GLY A 190 6.91 4.30 21.79
CA GLY A 190 5.72 5.14 21.74
C GLY A 190 5.40 5.79 20.38
N ASP A 191 6.25 5.66 19.35
CA ASP A 191 5.87 6.00 17.96
C ASP A 191 5.28 4.78 17.24
N PHE A 192 3.95 4.72 17.20
CA PHE A 192 3.22 3.63 16.56
C PHE A 192 2.82 3.93 15.11
N THR A 193 3.23 5.09 14.56
CA THR A 193 2.94 5.43 13.16
C THR A 193 3.87 4.69 12.20
N GLY A 194 4.96 4.10 12.70
CA GLY A 194 5.92 3.36 11.90
C GLY A 194 5.31 2.20 11.12
N ALA A 195 4.37 1.45 11.72
CA ALA A 195 3.70 0.34 11.06
C ALA A 195 2.89 0.76 9.82
N LEU A 196 2.45 2.04 9.74
CA LEU A 196 1.78 2.59 8.55
C LEU A 196 2.68 2.66 7.31
N LYS A 197 4.00 2.61 7.50
CA LYS A 197 5.00 2.59 6.43
C LYS A 197 5.34 1.17 5.99
N GLY A 198 4.76 0.16 6.65
CA GLY A 198 4.94 -1.25 6.34
C GLY A 198 4.17 -1.70 5.11
N ASP A 199 4.50 -2.89 4.64
CA ASP A 199 3.95 -3.52 3.45
C ASP A 199 2.93 -4.62 3.81
N VAL A 200 2.11 -4.39 4.83
CA VAL A 200 1.04 -5.29 5.27
C VAL A 200 -0.27 -4.50 5.32
N GLY A 201 -1.22 -4.90 4.51
CA GLY A 201 -2.52 -4.23 4.35
C GLY A 201 -2.97 -4.25 2.89
N PRO A 202 -4.28 -4.16 2.58
CA PRO A 202 -5.41 -4.38 3.46
C PRO A 202 -5.36 -5.71 4.21
N PHE A 203 -6.09 -5.83 5.31
CA PHE A 203 -6.08 -7.05 6.11
C PHE A 203 -6.71 -8.21 5.31
N LEU A 204 -6.00 -9.34 5.27
CA LEU A 204 -6.61 -10.57 4.77
C LEU A 204 -7.73 -10.98 5.71
N ARG A 205 -8.82 -11.48 5.14
CA ARG A 205 -9.95 -12.00 5.91
C ARG A 205 -10.40 -13.33 5.33
N SER A 206 -10.92 -14.20 6.19
CA SER A 206 -11.56 -15.43 5.74
C SER A 206 -12.73 -15.10 4.81
N VAL A 207 -12.89 -15.87 3.74
CA VAL A 207 -14.06 -15.77 2.85
C VAL A 207 -15.36 -16.22 3.53
N ASN A 208 -15.26 -16.97 4.63
CA ASN A 208 -16.38 -17.45 5.43
C ASN A 208 -16.69 -16.51 6.61
N GLY A 209 -15.78 -15.58 6.92
CA GLY A 209 -15.93 -14.60 7.98
C GLY A 209 -16.81 -13.40 7.58
N PRO A 210 -17.06 -12.46 8.52
CA PRO A 210 -16.53 -12.46 9.88
C PRO A 210 -17.21 -13.50 10.78
N TYR A 211 -16.49 -13.95 11.82
CA TYR A 211 -17.02 -14.83 12.85
C TYR A 211 -17.42 -14.05 14.09
N THR A 212 -18.44 -14.53 14.80
CA THR A 212 -18.92 -13.94 16.06
C THR A 212 -18.70 -14.93 17.18
N GLU A 213 -18.02 -14.51 18.25
CA GLU A 213 -17.89 -15.26 19.49
C GLU A 213 -18.34 -14.39 20.67
N GLY A 214 -19.42 -14.79 21.33
CA GLY A 214 -20.10 -13.94 22.30
C GLY A 214 -20.59 -12.65 21.65
N SER A 215 -20.12 -11.49 22.13
CA SER A 215 -20.40 -10.17 21.57
C SER A 215 -19.30 -9.67 20.63
N GLU A 216 -18.20 -10.40 20.47
CA GLU A 216 -17.03 -9.98 19.71
C GLU A 216 -17.08 -10.55 18.30
N ARG A 217 -16.49 -9.83 17.34
CA ARG A 217 -16.40 -10.29 15.95
C ARG A 217 -14.95 -10.31 15.48
N PHE A 218 -14.64 -11.23 14.58
CA PHE A 218 -13.28 -11.48 14.08
C PHE A 218 -13.29 -11.61 12.56
N ILE A 219 -12.23 -11.16 11.89
CA ILE A 219 -12.09 -11.27 10.42
C ILE A 219 -11.77 -12.69 9.94
N GLY A 220 -11.39 -13.57 10.86
CA GLY A 220 -11.04 -14.96 10.64
C GLY A 220 -11.05 -15.73 11.96
N ASP A 221 -10.72 -17.01 11.88
CA ASP A 221 -10.53 -17.89 13.03
C ASP A 221 -9.13 -18.50 12.91
N PRO A 222 -8.18 -18.20 13.81
CA PRO A 222 -6.82 -18.70 13.69
C PRO A 222 -6.71 -20.21 13.94
N ASN A 223 -7.80 -20.86 14.34
CA ASN A 223 -7.87 -22.31 14.54
C ASN A 223 -8.31 -23.07 13.29
N LEU A 224 -8.65 -22.36 12.20
CA LEU A 224 -9.06 -22.91 10.92
C LEU A 224 -8.08 -22.49 9.81
N GLU A 225 -7.83 -23.39 8.86
CA GLU A 225 -7.15 -23.07 7.61
C GLU A 225 -8.19 -22.82 6.51
N GLU A 226 -8.36 -21.56 6.11
CA GLU A 226 -9.43 -21.16 5.19
C GLU A 226 -8.92 -20.30 4.04
N ARG A 227 -9.69 -20.27 2.95
CA ARG A 227 -9.43 -19.35 1.84
C ARG A 227 -9.63 -17.91 2.32
N VAL A 228 -8.80 -17.00 1.82
CA VAL A 228 -8.85 -15.58 2.16
C VAL A 228 -9.16 -14.68 0.97
N THR A 229 -9.53 -13.45 1.29
CA THR A 229 -9.59 -12.33 0.36
C THR A 229 -8.99 -11.08 1.02
N GLY A 230 -8.74 -10.03 0.24
CA GLY A 230 -8.24 -8.74 0.72
C GLY A 230 -6.82 -8.37 0.27
N SER A 231 -6.12 -9.25 -0.46
CA SER A 231 -4.81 -8.90 -1.02
C SER A 231 -4.92 -7.68 -1.95
N PRO A 232 -4.05 -6.65 -1.79
CA PRO A 232 -4.01 -5.49 -2.67
C PRO A 232 -3.56 -5.82 -4.10
N PHE A 233 -2.93 -6.98 -4.29
CA PHE A 233 -2.39 -7.46 -5.57
C PHE A 233 -3.24 -8.56 -6.20
N ASN A 234 -4.40 -8.88 -5.61
CA ASN A 234 -5.22 -10.03 -5.99
C ASN A 234 -4.45 -11.37 -5.90
N THR A 235 -3.46 -11.46 -5.01
CA THR A 235 -2.66 -12.65 -4.72
C THR A 235 -3.09 -13.28 -3.40
N ASN A 236 -4.36 -13.71 -3.28
CA ASN A 236 -4.90 -14.35 -2.07
C ASN A 236 -4.37 -15.78 -1.82
N TYR A 237 -3.06 -15.99 -1.97
CA TYR A 237 -2.36 -17.26 -1.91
C TYR A 237 -0.88 -17.04 -1.58
N VAL A 238 -0.22 -18.10 -1.13
CA VAL A 238 1.26 -18.20 -1.12
C VAL A 238 1.67 -19.21 -2.18
N ARG A 239 2.65 -18.86 -3.01
CA ARG A 239 3.21 -19.74 -4.05
C ARG A 239 4.73 -19.68 -4.04
N ILE A 240 5.37 -20.83 -4.11
CA ILE A 240 6.82 -20.96 -4.28
C ILE A 240 7.13 -21.59 -5.63
N GLU A 241 7.98 -20.91 -6.40
CA GLU A 241 8.58 -21.39 -7.63
C GLU A 241 10.08 -21.57 -7.44
N GLY A 242 10.69 -22.57 -8.08
CA GLY A 242 12.13 -22.81 -7.94
C GLY A 242 12.71 -23.87 -8.88
N PRO A 243 13.99 -24.24 -8.66
CA PRO A 243 14.72 -25.20 -9.48
C PRO A 243 14.00 -26.56 -9.58
N GLY A 244 14.25 -27.29 -10.68
CA GLY A 244 13.66 -28.61 -10.89
C GLY A 244 12.15 -28.60 -11.19
N GLY A 245 11.56 -27.43 -11.47
CA GLY A 245 10.13 -27.28 -11.73
C GLY A 245 9.28 -27.27 -10.47
N ILE A 246 9.85 -26.82 -9.33
CA ILE A 246 9.07 -26.56 -8.12
C ILE A 246 8.07 -25.45 -8.44
N ASP A 247 6.79 -25.76 -8.22
CA ASP A 247 5.65 -24.85 -8.32
C ASP A 247 4.58 -25.38 -7.37
N LEU A 248 4.52 -24.82 -6.17
CA LEU A 248 3.59 -25.20 -5.12
C LEU A 248 2.82 -23.97 -4.64
N ARG A 249 1.53 -24.13 -4.36
CA ARG A 249 0.65 -23.05 -3.93
C ARG A 249 -0.33 -23.52 -2.85
N THR A 250 -0.59 -22.65 -1.88
CA THR A 250 -1.73 -22.75 -0.96
C THR A 250 -2.57 -21.48 -1.01
N GLU A 251 -3.88 -21.62 -0.90
CA GLU A 251 -4.80 -20.50 -0.69
C GLU A 251 -5.32 -20.45 0.74
N LEU A 252 -4.88 -21.37 1.59
CA LEU A 252 -5.38 -21.53 2.95
C LEU A 252 -4.50 -20.77 3.95
N PHE A 253 -5.16 -20.03 4.84
CA PHE A 253 -4.54 -19.26 5.90
C PHE A 253 -5.29 -19.47 7.20
N ALA A 254 -4.56 -19.45 8.31
CA ALA A 254 -5.08 -19.20 9.64
C ALA A 254 -5.04 -17.69 9.90
N VAL A 255 -6.18 -17.06 10.18
CA VAL A 255 -6.29 -15.59 10.29
C VAL A 255 -6.85 -15.18 11.65
N SER A 256 -6.15 -14.29 12.35
CA SER A 256 -6.64 -13.62 13.56
C SER A 256 -6.79 -12.11 13.33
N GLY A 257 -7.78 -11.52 13.99
CA GLY A 257 -7.99 -10.08 14.02
C GLY A 257 -9.38 -9.74 14.56
N LYS A 258 -9.44 -9.06 15.70
CA LYS A 258 -10.69 -8.62 16.32
C LYS A 258 -11.19 -7.35 15.64
N LEU A 259 -12.42 -7.36 15.15
CA LEU A 259 -13.05 -6.20 14.55
C LEU A 259 -13.31 -5.12 15.60
N SER A 260 -12.83 -3.91 15.33
CA SER A 260 -13.10 -2.75 16.17
C SER A 260 -14.53 -2.23 15.99
N GLU A 261 -15.06 -1.62 17.04
CA GLU A 261 -16.33 -0.90 17.03
C GLU A 261 -16.15 0.61 16.88
N VAL A 262 -14.91 1.10 16.80
CA VAL A 262 -14.62 2.52 16.62
C VAL A 262 -15.21 3.02 15.30
N ALA A 263 -15.86 4.19 15.35
CA ALA A 263 -16.34 4.86 14.16
C ALA A 263 -15.22 5.72 13.56
N LEU A 264 -14.84 5.43 12.32
CA LEU A 264 -13.77 6.12 11.61
C LEU A 264 -14.23 6.58 10.22
N PRO A 265 -13.61 7.63 9.67
CA PRO A 265 -13.85 8.03 8.30
C PRO A 265 -13.48 6.92 7.32
N THR A 266 -14.24 6.84 6.23
CA THR A 266 -13.93 6.04 5.05
C THR A 266 -12.59 6.52 4.45
N PRO A 267 -11.58 5.64 4.26
CA PRO A 267 -10.35 6.03 3.59
C PRO A 267 -10.63 6.61 2.20
N LEU A 268 -10.06 7.78 1.91
CA LEU A 268 -10.15 8.44 0.61
C LEU A 268 -8.83 9.14 0.33
N MET A 269 -8.10 8.61 -0.64
CA MET A 269 -6.77 9.07 -1.03
C MET A 269 -6.78 9.47 -2.51
N PRO A 270 -7.07 10.75 -2.83
CA PRO A 270 -6.98 11.22 -4.19
C PRO A 270 -5.56 11.07 -4.74
N GLN A 271 -5.46 10.52 -5.95
CA GLN A 271 -4.17 10.24 -6.60
C GLN A 271 -3.87 11.26 -7.67
N ARG A 272 -4.85 11.55 -8.53
CA ARG A 272 -4.68 12.49 -9.65
C ARG A 272 -6.01 13.18 -9.94
N SER A 273 -5.93 14.49 -10.15
CA SER A 273 -7.03 15.29 -10.69
C SER A 273 -6.45 16.23 -11.74
N THR A 274 -6.60 15.82 -13.01
CA THR A 274 -6.02 16.53 -14.15
C THR A 274 -7.08 16.89 -15.17
N TYR A 275 -6.88 17.97 -15.93
CA TYR A 275 -7.72 18.28 -17.08
C TYR A 275 -6.90 18.46 -18.35
N SER A 276 -7.56 18.35 -19.51
CA SER A 276 -7.03 18.72 -20.81
C SER A 276 -8.06 19.52 -21.59
N ARG A 277 -7.58 20.43 -22.44
CA ARG A 277 -8.41 21.22 -23.35
C ARG A 277 -7.69 21.39 -24.67
N HIS A 278 -8.37 21.10 -25.76
CA HIS A 278 -7.88 21.39 -27.11
C HIS A 278 -9.04 21.77 -28.02
N THR A 279 -8.71 22.29 -29.21
CA THR A 279 -9.70 22.59 -30.25
C THR A 279 -9.56 21.57 -31.37
N GLU A 280 -10.65 20.85 -31.65
CA GLU A 280 -10.72 19.88 -32.73
C GLU A 280 -11.76 20.35 -33.76
N ASN A 281 -11.34 20.62 -35.00
CA ASN A 281 -12.22 21.14 -36.06
C ASN A 281 -12.98 22.42 -35.70
N GLY A 282 -12.43 23.25 -34.80
CA GLY A 282 -13.06 24.48 -34.31
C GLY A 282 -13.94 24.28 -33.07
N ASP A 283 -14.19 23.05 -32.64
CA ASP A 283 -14.93 22.74 -31.43
C ASP A 283 -13.99 22.57 -30.23
N LEU A 284 -14.40 23.09 -29.08
CA LEU A 284 -13.71 22.81 -27.82
C LEU A 284 -13.92 21.33 -27.43
N ARG A 285 -12.82 20.67 -27.10
CA ARG A 285 -12.79 19.36 -26.45
C ARG A 285 -12.13 19.54 -25.08
N ALA A 286 -12.87 19.21 -24.03
CA ALA A 286 -12.38 19.26 -22.66
C ALA A 286 -12.59 17.91 -21.99
N GLN A 287 -11.66 17.57 -21.11
CA GLN A 287 -11.68 16.33 -20.34
C GLN A 287 -11.09 16.58 -18.95
N GLN A 288 -11.68 15.97 -17.93
CA GLN A 288 -11.18 15.93 -16.57
C GLN A 288 -11.03 14.46 -16.19
N ASP A 289 -9.86 14.08 -15.70
CA ASP A 289 -9.53 12.73 -15.26
C ASP A 289 -9.27 12.73 -13.76
N ILE A 290 -10.00 11.86 -13.05
CA ILE A 290 -9.90 11.73 -11.60
C ILE A 290 -9.56 10.29 -11.25
N PHE A 291 -8.48 10.11 -10.50
CA PHE A 291 -8.03 8.84 -9.94
C PHE A 291 -8.00 8.95 -8.42
N VAL A 292 -8.59 7.98 -7.73
CA VAL A 292 -8.52 7.89 -6.26
C VAL A 292 -8.30 6.46 -5.80
N MET A 293 -7.68 6.31 -4.64
CA MET A 293 -7.75 5.08 -3.84
C MET A 293 -8.80 5.25 -2.75
N ALA A 294 -9.70 4.28 -2.62
CA ALA A 294 -10.72 4.20 -1.58
C ALA A 294 -11.14 2.73 -1.43
N PRO A 295 -11.86 2.32 -0.36
CA PRO A 295 -12.33 0.94 -0.24
C PRO A 295 -13.05 0.45 -1.51
N PRO A 296 -12.89 -0.82 -1.92
CA PRO A 296 -13.56 -1.38 -3.08
C PRO A 296 -15.07 -1.58 -2.82
N PRO A 297 -15.86 -1.92 -3.86
CA PRO A 297 -17.26 -2.31 -3.68
C PRO A 297 -17.46 -3.29 -2.51
N PRO A 298 -18.50 -3.09 -1.67
CA PRO A 298 -19.69 -2.27 -1.94
C PRO A 298 -19.57 -0.79 -1.53
N ALA A 299 -18.36 -0.28 -1.25
CA ALA A 299 -18.16 1.15 -1.11
C ALA A 299 -18.51 1.91 -2.40
N SER A 300 -18.67 3.22 -2.29
CA SER A 300 -18.90 4.11 -3.43
C SER A 300 -18.00 5.34 -3.37
N VAL A 301 -17.62 5.85 -4.55
CA VAL A 301 -16.96 7.15 -4.69
C VAL A 301 -17.70 7.98 -5.74
N THR A 302 -17.95 9.24 -5.43
CA THR A 302 -18.69 10.17 -6.28
C THR A 302 -17.99 11.52 -6.33
N LEU A 303 -17.87 12.08 -7.52
CA LEU A 303 -17.54 13.49 -7.75
C LEU A 303 -18.81 14.32 -7.57
N THR A 304 -18.87 15.10 -6.49
CA THR A 304 -20.06 15.84 -6.03
C THR A 304 -20.00 17.33 -6.35
N SER A 305 -18.86 17.85 -6.82
CA SER A 305 -18.69 19.24 -7.26
C SER A 305 -19.19 19.52 -8.69
N GLN A 306 -19.92 18.58 -9.32
CA GLN A 306 -20.53 18.78 -10.63
C GLN A 306 -22.00 18.32 -10.63
N THR A 307 -22.78 18.83 -11.59
CA THR A 307 -24.21 18.52 -11.73
C THR A 307 -24.49 17.93 -13.13
N PRO A 308 -25.05 16.70 -13.22
CA PRO A 308 -25.30 15.77 -12.12
C PRO A 308 -23.99 15.24 -11.51
N ASN A 309 -24.08 14.74 -10.27
CA ASN A 309 -22.98 14.03 -9.62
C ASN A 309 -22.48 12.90 -10.53
N LEU A 310 -21.17 12.68 -10.54
CA LEU A 310 -20.52 11.64 -11.35
C LEU A 310 -19.97 10.55 -10.46
N ASN A 311 -20.51 9.34 -10.58
CA ASN A 311 -19.98 8.17 -9.89
C ASN A 311 -18.68 7.72 -10.54
N LEU A 312 -17.68 7.41 -9.71
CA LEU A 312 -16.45 6.77 -10.17
C LEU A 312 -16.70 5.27 -10.37
N THR A 313 -15.93 4.68 -11.28
CA THR A 313 -15.90 3.24 -11.54
C THR A 313 -14.68 2.63 -10.87
N GLU A 314 -14.86 1.55 -10.12
CA GLU A 314 -13.76 0.78 -9.53
C GLU A 314 -13.23 -0.25 -10.53
N ALA A 315 -11.91 -0.45 -10.53
CA ALA A 315 -11.24 -1.22 -11.57
C ALA A 315 -11.33 -2.75 -11.39
N ASN A 316 -11.00 -3.29 -10.21
CA ASN A 316 -10.65 -4.72 -10.06
C ASN A 316 -10.71 -5.26 -8.61
N GLY A 317 -11.48 -4.64 -7.72
CA GLY A 317 -11.60 -5.02 -6.32
C GLY A 317 -10.43 -4.61 -5.43
N THR A 318 -9.45 -3.85 -5.94
CA THR A 318 -8.31 -3.38 -5.13
C THR A 318 -8.55 -2.00 -4.53
N GLY A 319 -9.62 -1.30 -4.95
CA GLY A 319 -9.96 0.03 -4.47
C GLY A 319 -9.41 1.16 -5.33
N ALA A 320 -9.01 0.87 -6.57
CA ALA A 320 -8.60 1.87 -7.55
C ALA A 320 -9.82 2.37 -8.33
N TRP A 321 -10.15 3.65 -8.17
CA TRP A 321 -11.33 4.28 -8.74
C TRP A 321 -10.97 5.33 -9.79
N TYR A 322 -11.74 5.38 -10.88
CA TYR A 322 -11.58 6.34 -11.97
C TYR A 322 -12.91 6.96 -12.38
N ALA A 323 -12.89 8.25 -12.72
CA ALA A 323 -13.94 8.91 -13.49
C ALA A 323 -13.36 9.87 -14.52
N GLN A 324 -14.15 10.05 -15.58
CA GLN A 324 -13.91 11.06 -16.60
C GLN A 324 -15.11 12.00 -16.71
N SER A 325 -14.86 13.30 -16.73
CA SER A 325 -15.86 14.32 -17.00
C SER A 325 -15.51 15.10 -18.26
N VAL A 326 -16.51 15.41 -19.09
CA VAL A 326 -16.35 16.19 -20.33
C VAL A 326 -16.56 17.70 -20.13
N LEU A 327 -16.70 18.14 -18.87
CA LEU A 327 -16.92 19.53 -18.54
C LEU A 327 -15.65 20.35 -18.80
N ASP A 328 -15.81 21.52 -19.41
CA ASP A 328 -14.74 22.53 -19.55
C ASP A 328 -14.49 23.23 -18.21
N PRO A 329 -13.34 23.00 -17.55
CA PRO A 329 -13.06 23.62 -16.26
C PRO A 329 -12.57 25.06 -16.40
N ALA A 330 -12.95 25.89 -15.43
CA ALA A 330 -12.29 27.18 -15.23
C ALA A 330 -10.92 26.97 -14.56
N ALA A 331 -9.95 27.87 -14.84
CA ALA A 331 -8.66 27.84 -14.14
C ALA A 331 -8.87 27.99 -12.61
N GLY A 332 -8.16 27.19 -11.82
CA GLY A 332 -8.30 27.16 -10.37
C GLY A 332 -9.53 26.39 -9.84
N THR A 333 -10.19 25.58 -10.69
CA THR A 333 -11.28 24.70 -10.25
C THR A 333 -10.79 23.75 -9.16
N VAL A 334 -11.61 23.58 -8.13
CA VAL A 334 -11.43 22.58 -7.07
C VAL A 334 -12.57 21.57 -7.19
N LEU A 335 -12.22 20.31 -7.30
CA LEU A 335 -13.17 19.20 -7.30
C LEU A 335 -13.43 18.71 -5.88
N THR A 336 -14.66 18.28 -5.61
CA THR A 336 -15.06 17.67 -4.34
C THR A 336 -15.46 16.22 -4.59
N LEU A 337 -14.72 15.31 -3.96
CA LEU A 337 -14.94 13.87 -3.99
C LEU A 337 -15.55 13.41 -2.68
N THR A 338 -16.45 12.45 -2.74
CA THR A 338 -17.08 11.85 -1.57
C THR A 338 -16.96 10.34 -1.66
N ALA A 339 -16.49 9.69 -0.58
CA ALA A 339 -16.42 8.25 -0.44
C ALA A 339 -17.27 7.76 0.74
N ASP A 340 -17.97 6.65 0.54
CA ASP A 340 -18.83 6.01 1.53
C ASP A 340 -18.63 4.49 1.52
N ASN A 341 -18.24 3.94 2.67
CA ASN A 341 -18.08 2.51 2.90
C ASN A 341 -19.04 1.96 3.98
N SER A 342 -20.08 2.73 4.35
CA SER A 342 -21.04 2.38 5.39
C SER A 342 -21.82 1.09 5.09
N VAL A 343 -21.99 0.75 3.81
CA VAL A 343 -22.62 -0.50 3.36
C VAL A 343 -21.81 -1.74 3.78
N ALA A 344 -20.47 -1.69 3.68
CA ALA A 344 -19.61 -2.79 4.11
C ALA A 344 -19.29 -2.74 5.61
N ILE A 345 -19.15 -1.54 6.15
CA ILE A 345 -18.71 -1.27 7.53
C ILE A 345 -19.64 -0.21 8.11
N PRO A 346 -20.69 -0.59 8.87
CA PRO A 346 -21.68 0.36 9.38
C PRO A 346 -21.14 1.50 10.26
N THR A 347 -19.97 1.31 10.87
CA THR A 347 -19.28 2.35 11.67
C THR A 347 -18.42 3.29 10.83
N SER A 348 -18.25 3.02 9.52
CA SER A 348 -17.51 3.88 8.61
C SER A 348 -18.32 5.10 8.24
N SER A 349 -17.79 6.29 8.50
CA SER A 349 -18.44 7.55 8.16
C SER A 349 -18.05 8.04 6.76
N LEU A 350 -18.98 8.73 6.11
CA LEU A 350 -18.78 9.35 4.81
C LEU A 350 -17.64 10.38 4.88
N THR A 351 -16.76 10.35 3.89
CA THR A 351 -15.55 11.20 3.84
C THR A 351 -15.53 12.02 2.56
N THR A 352 -15.09 13.27 2.68
CA THR A 352 -15.00 14.21 1.56
C THR A 352 -13.57 14.71 1.41
N ALA A 353 -13.10 14.80 0.17
CA ALA A 353 -11.81 15.39 -0.17
C ALA A 353 -11.97 16.47 -1.24
N ASN A 354 -11.31 17.61 -1.04
CA ASN A 354 -11.21 18.67 -2.03
C ASN A 354 -9.85 18.58 -2.73
N VAL A 355 -9.86 18.51 -4.06
CA VAL A 355 -8.64 18.39 -4.86
C VAL A 355 -8.56 19.48 -5.92
N PRO A 356 -7.42 20.17 -6.07
CA PRO A 356 -7.24 21.11 -7.17
C PRO A 356 -7.25 20.35 -8.49
N LEU A 357 -8.01 20.86 -9.47
CA LEU A 357 -7.98 20.36 -10.83
C LEU A 357 -6.87 21.10 -11.60
N THR A 358 -5.85 20.36 -11.99
CA THR A 358 -4.62 20.91 -12.59
C THR A 358 -4.47 20.48 -14.04
N ASP A 359 -3.72 21.24 -14.84
CA ASP A 359 -3.30 20.74 -16.15
C ASP A 359 -2.25 19.62 -15.99
N LEU A 360 -2.08 18.80 -17.02
CA LEU A 360 -1.00 17.82 -17.07
C LEU A 360 0.20 18.47 -17.76
N VAL A 361 1.35 18.49 -17.07
CA VAL A 361 2.63 18.87 -17.66
C VAL A 361 3.38 17.61 -18.06
N THR A 362 4.11 17.66 -19.17
CA THR A 362 4.98 16.56 -19.62
C THR A 362 6.28 17.13 -20.16
N ILE A 363 7.41 16.72 -19.58
CA ILE A 363 8.74 17.03 -20.08
C ILE A 363 9.10 15.96 -21.11
N THR A 364 9.34 16.40 -22.35
CA THR A 364 9.74 15.51 -23.46
C THR A 364 11.23 15.56 -23.74
N GLN A 365 11.92 16.59 -23.22
CA GLN A 365 13.36 16.72 -23.31
C GLN A 365 13.91 17.43 -22.07
N ALA A 366 14.91 16.81 -21.43
CA ALA A 366 15.75 17.43 -20.41
C ALA A 366 17.21 17.07 -20.68
N GLN A 367 17.95 17.94 -21.37
CA GLN A 367 19.31 17.65 -21.82
C GLN A 367 20.28 18.75 -21.41
N TYR A 368 21.42 18.36 -20.85
CA TYR A 368 22.53 19.28 -20.54
C TYR A 368 23.74 18.96 -21.39
N ARG A 369 24.20 19.93 -22.17
CA ARG A 369 25.40 19.82 -23.01
C ARG A 369 26.65 20.18 -22.23
N LEU A 370 27.53 19.21 -22.06
CA LEU A 370 28.76 19.37 -21.28
C LEU A 370 29.73 20.36 -21.93
N SER A 371 29.83 20.39 -23.26
CA SER A 371 30.77 21.27 -23.96
C SER A 371 30.46 22.76 -23.81
N THR A 372 29.18 23.14 -23.65
CA THR A 372 28.72 24.53 -23.59
C THR A 372 28.13 24.95 -22.25
N GLY A 373 27.84 23.98 -21.38
CA GLY A 373 27.11 24.21 -20.14
C GLY A 373 25.65 24.60 -20.35
N GLU A 374 25.06 24.24 -21.49
CA GLU A 374 23.69 24.61 -21.85
C GLU A 374 22.69 23.52 -21.45
N LEU A 375 21.63 23.91 -20.74
CA LEU A 375 20.44 23.10 -20.49
C LEU A 375 19.37 23.44 -21.53
N THR A 376 18.84 22.41 -22.21
CA THR A 376 17.67 22.49 -23.07
C THR A 376 16.52 21.69 -22.46
N LEU A 377 15.39 22.37 -22.23
CA LEU A 377 14.15 21.79 -21.75
C LEU A 377 13.04 21.97 -22.78
N VAL A 378 12.29 20.90 -23.05
CA VAL A 378 11.03 20.96 -23.80
C VAL A 378 9.95 20.31 -22.96
N ALA A 379 8.88 21.05 -22.70
CA ALA A 379 7.73 20.55 -21.95
C ALA A 379 6.42 21.03 -22.57
N SER A 380 5.35 20.28 -22.34
CA SER A 380 3.99 20.61 -22.79
C SER A 380 3.02 20.67 -21.63
N THR A 381 1.96 21.46 -21.78
CA THR A 381 0.74 21.45 -20.96
C THR A 381 -0.42 20.83 -21.74
N SER A 382 -1.33 20.15 -21.05
CA SER A 382 -2.58 19.64 -21.63
C SER A 382 -3.65 20.72 -21.84
N ASP A 383 -3.43 21.96 -21.39
CA ASP A 383 -4.31 23.10 -21.63
C ASP A 383 -3.86 23.85 -22.90
N GLU A 384 -4.25 23.34 -24.07
CA GLU A 384 -3.86 23.89 -25.37
C GLU A 384 -4.67 25.14 -25.76
N THR A 385 -5.83 25.34 -25.13
CA THR A 385 -6.74 26.45 -25.45
C THR A 385 -6.33 27.74 -24.77
N SER A 386 -5.77 27.66 -23.56
CA SER A 386 -5.18 28.80 -22.84
C SER A 386 -3.83 28.41 -22.21
N PRO A 387 -2.77 28.17 -23.01
CA PRO A 387 -1.52 27.59 -22.53
C PRO A 387 -0.87 28.37 -21.38
N PRO A 388 -0.84 27.84 -20.14
CA PRO A 388 -0.28 28.52 -18.97
C PRO A 388 1.22 28.76 -19.08
N VAL A 389 1.74 29.69 -18.28
CA VAL A 389 3.19 29.86 -18.12
C VAL A 389 3.78 28.59 -17.52
N LEU A 390 4.86 28.07 -18.11
CA LEU A 390 5.63 26.94 -17.58
C LEU A 390 6.96 27.45 -17.01
N THR A 391 7.31 26.99 -15.81
CA THR A 391 8.49 27.43 -15.06
C THR A 391 9.34 26.23 -14.67
N ALA A 392 10.64 26.27 -14.99
CA ALA A 392 11.59 25.23 -14.65
C ALA A 392 12.33 25.52 -13.34
N HIS A 393 12.50 24.48 -12.54
CA HIS A 393 13.30 24.45 -11.33
C HIS A 393 14.26 23.24 -11.38
N THR A 394 15.34 23.29 -10.62
CA THR A 394 16.15 22.12 -10.31
C THR A 394 15.38 21.19 -9.38
N GLY A 395 15.79 19.91 -9.27
CA GLY A 395 15.16 18.95 -8.36
C GLY A 395 15.15 19.33 -6.86
N ASN A 396 15.95 20.33 -6.45
CA ASN A 396 15.92 20.89 -5.09
C ASN A 396 15.14 22.22 -4.99
N GLY A 397 14.39 22.59 -6.04
CA GLY A 397 13.50 23.75 -6.05
C GLY A 397 14.16 25.09 -6.43
N THR A 398 15.42 25.10 -6.89
CA THR A 398 16.07 26.34 -7.34
C THR A 398 15.51 26.75 -8.70
N LEU A 399 15.09 28.01 -8.86
CA LEU A 399 14.55 28.52 -10.12
C LEU A 399 15.61 28.48 -11.24
N ILE A 400 15.24 27.91 -12.39
CA ILE A 400 16.03 27.92 -13.62
C ILE A 400 15.51 29.02 -14.57
N GLY A 401 14.19 29.10 -14.76
CA GLY A 401 13.56 30.13 -15.57
C GLY A 401 12.25 29.70 -16.23
N ASN A 402 11.60 30.63 -16.93
CA ASN A 402 10.35 30.37 -17.64
C ASN A 402 10.61 29.77 -19.02
N LEU A 403 9.85 28.75 -19.41
CA LEU A 403 9.87 28.23 -20.77
C LEU A 403 9.14 29.21 -21.70
N SER A 404 9.68 29.37 -22.90
CA SER A 404 9.17 30.27 -23.94
C SER A 404 8.36 29.52 -25.00
N GLY A 405 7.37 30.19 -25.59
CA GLY A 405 6.48 29.60 -26.60
C GLY A 405 5.04 30.09 -26.44
N THR A 406 4.31 30.22 -27.55
CA THR A 406 2.91 30.68 -27.57
C THR A 406 1.89 29.54 -27.53
N GLY A 407 2.31 28.31 -27.80
CA GLY A 407 1.47 27.12 -27.77
C GLY A 407 1.60 26.31 -26.48
N ALA A 408 1.00 25.13 -26.50
CA ALA A 408 1.06 24.15 -25.41
C ALA A 408 2.48 23.64 -25.15
N VAL A 409 3.28 23.47 -26.21
CA VAL A 409 4.69 23.08 -26.11
C VAL A 409 5.55 24.32 -25.94
N LYS A 410 6.42 24.30 -24.94
CA LYS A 410 7.34 25.40 -24.60
C LYS A 410 8.77 24.89 -24.45
N THR A 411 9.71 25.80 -24.65
CA THR A 411 11.14 25.48 -24.65
C THR A 411 11.93 26.49 -23.82
N LEU A 412 12.90 26.00 -23.06
CA LEU A 412 13.93 26.79 -22.38
C LEU A 412 15.31 26.30 -22.82
N SER A 413 16.13 27.23 -23.32
CA SER A 413 17.57 27.04 -23.48
C SER A 413 18.27 28.06 -22.60
N THR A 414 19.10 27.59 -21.67
CA THR A 414 19.82 28.47 -20.76
C THR A 414 21.16 27.86 -20.35
N SER A 415 22.16 28.71 -20.12
CA SER A 415 23.45 28.28 -19.59
C SER A 415 23.35 28.10 -18.07
N LEU A 416 23.75 26.92 -17.58
CA LEU A 416 23.89 26.62 -16.15
C LEU A 416 25.34 26.24 -15.83
N SER A 417 25.86 26.80 -14.75
CA SER A 417 27.23 26.64 -14.29
C SER A 417 27.25 26.57 -12.74
N PRO A 418 28.19 25.84 -12.12
CA PRO A 418 29.31 25.10 -12.73
C PRO A 418 28.99 23.66 -13.12
N ILE A 419 27.86 23.10 -12.68
CA ILE A 419 27.49 21.70 -12.90
C ILE A 419 26.05 21.57 -13.39
N PRO A 420 25.72 20.51 -14.15
CA PRO A 420 24.34 20.18 -14.47
C PRO A 420 23.52 19.85 -13.21
N PRO A 421 22.23 20.20 -13.16
CA PRO A 421 21.33 19.62 -12.17
C PRO A 421 21.09 18.14 -12.48
N ALA A 422 20.91 17.32 -11.43
CA ALA A 422 20.59 15.89 -11.62
C ALA A 422 19.16 15.69 -12.14
N LYS A 423 18.22 16.53 -11.68
CA LYS A 423 16.81 16.53 -12.07
C LYS A 423 16.33 17.93 -12.36
N VAL A 424 15.32 18.03 -13.21
CA VAL A 424 14.57 19.26 -13.48
C VAL A 424 13.10 19.01 -13.24
N GLN A 425 12.43 20.00 -12.67
CA GLN A 425 10.98 20.02 -12.50
C GLN A 425 10.42 21.18 -13.31
N VAL A 426 9.38 20.93 -14.11
CA VAL A 426 8.62 21.99 -14.79
C VAL A 426 7.24 22.06 -14.15
N THR A 427 6.85 23.27 -13.72
CA THR A 427 5.54 23.55 -13.14
C THR A 427 4.73 24.50 -14.03
N SER A 428 3.43 24.34 -14.05
CA SER A 428 2.46 25.17 -14.74
C SER A 428 1.82 26.17 -13.78
N ALA A 429 1.48 27.36 -14.28
CA ALA A 429 0.67 28.34 -13.54
C ALA A 429 -0.73 27.81 -13.16
N ASN A 430 -1.22 26.74 -13.82
CA ASN A 430 -2.47 26.07 -13.51
C ASN A 430 -2.29 24.85 -12.56
N GLY A 431 -1.08 24.68 -12.00
CA GLY A 431 -0.77 23.72 -10.94
C GLY A 431 -0.17 22.40 -11.41
N GLY A 432 -0.20 22.09 -12.70
CA GLY A 432 0.43 20.88 -13.25
C GLY A 432 1.94 20.87 -13.05
N SER A 433 2.54 19.68 -12.92
CA SER A 433 3.99 19.57 -12.87
C SER A 433 4.50 18.23 -13.38
N ASP A 434 5.75 18.21 -13.82
CA ASP A 434 6.47 17.00 -14.18
C ASP A 434 7.95 17.12 -13.77
N THR A 435 8.61 15.99 -13.51
CA THR A 435 10.03 15.93 -13.09
C THR A 435 10.77 14.84 -13.82
N GLU A 436 11.89 15.20 -14.44
CA GLU A 436 12.73 14.29 -15.21
C GLU A 436 14.18 14.35 -14.78
N ASP A 437 14.88 13.22 -14.94
CA ASP A 437 16.33 13.17 -14.83
C ASP A 437 16.97 13.88 -16.02
N VAL A 438 18.07 14.61 -15.78
CA VAL A 438 18.76 15.35 -16.84
C VAL A 438 19.71 14.43 -17.58
N VAL A 439 19.49 14.29 -18.88
CA VAL A 439 20.38 13.53 -19.76
C VAL A 439 21.60 14.38 -20.10
N LEU A 440 22.78 13.88 -19.74
CA LEU A 440 24.05 14.51 -20.08
C LEU A 440 24.44 14.16 -21.52
N VAL A 441 24.64 15.17 -22.35
CA VAL A 441 25.05 15.01 -23.75
C VAL A 441 26.42 15.66 -23.98
N PRO A 442 27.26 15.10 -24.89
CA PRO A 442 28.58 15.65 -25.20
C PRO A 442 28.56 17.12 -25.63
#